data_AF-A0A519V9Z6-F1
#
_entry.id   AF-A0A519V9Z6-F1
#
_cell.length_a   1.000
_cell.length_b   1.000
_cell.length_c   1.000
_cell.angle_alpha   90.00
_cell.angle_beta   90.00
_cell.angle_gamma   90.00
#
_symmetry.space_group_name_H-M   'P 1'
#
loop_
_entity.id
_entity.type
_entity.pdbx_description
1 polymer ?
#
loop_
_entity_poly.entity_id
_entity_poly.type
_entity_poly.pdbx_seq_one_letter_code
_entity_poly.pdbx_strand_id
1 'polypeptide(L)'
;MQSFDLDRTDVSKLKQAISGDNELLKATLAEYHASEIAILFESISSEDQQRIINLLDVEIASEVISEMHEEAHPEELLLQLHPDKRTEIVEELDYDDATDIISQLEEHEQKEILEDLSEDDASSIRNLMSYDEKTAGGLMNTEVIRINL
;
A
#
# COMPACT_ATOMS: atom_id res chain seq x y z
N MET A 1 -0.76 -20.27 10.36
CA MET A 1 0.05 -19.29 9.61
C MET A 1 1.50 -19.55 9.97
N GLN A 2 2.28 -20.11 9.05
CA GLN A 2 3.73 -20.21 9.26
C GLN A 2 4.27 -18.79 9.16
N SER A 3 4.74 -18.25 10.28
CA SER A 3 5.61 -17.07 10.25
C SER A 3 6.87 -17.52 9.54
N PHE A 4 7.01 -17.20 8.26
CA PHE A 4 8.30 -17.27 7.61
C PHE A 4 9.11 -16.13 8.21
N ASP A 5 10.08 -16.46 9.06
CA ASP A 5 11.06 -15.49 9.52
C ASP A 5 11.91 -15.12 8.29
N LEU A 6 11.55 -14.03 7.62
CA LEU A 6 12.38 -13.42 6.58
C LEU A 6 13.77 -13.15 7.17
N ASP A 7 14.80 -13.61 6.48
CA ASP A 7 16.17 -13.45 6.93
C ASP A 7 17.00 -12.59 5.96
N ARG A 8 18.27 -12.33 6.32
CA ARG A 8 19.16 -11.47 5.53
C ARG A 8 19.42 -12.02 4.12
N THR A 9 19.26 -13.33 3.93
CA THR A 9 19.40 -14.03 2.66
C THR A 9 18.27 -13.66 1.72
N ASP A 10 17.03 -13.53 2.21
CA ASP A 10 15.87 -13.13 1.40
C ASP A 10 16.04 -11.72 0.86
N VAL A 11 16.43 -10.77 1.72
CA VAL A 11 16.74 -9.40 1.30
C VAL A 11 17.86 -9.37 0.26
N SER A 12 18.90 -10.19 0.45
CA SER A 12 20.01 -10.27 -0.49
C SER A 12 19.59 -10.87 -1.83
N LYS A 13 18.72 -11.88 -1.80
CA LYS A 13 18.16 -12.55 -2.98
C LYS A 13 17.29 -11.59 -3.78
N LEU A 14 16.41 -10.84 -3.11
CA LEU A 14 15.57 -9.82 -3.75
C LEU A 14 16.44 -8.74 -4.41
N LYS A 15 17.44 -8.19 -3.71
CA LYS A 15 18.37 -7.18 -4.27
C LYS A 15 19.15 -7.70 -5.47
N GLN A 16 19.52 -8.97 -5.46
CA GLN A 16 20.16 -9.60 -6.61
C GLN A 16 19.19 -9.74 -7.79
N ALA A 17 17.95 -10.16 -7.53
CA ALA A 17 16.92 -10.30 -8.55
C ALA A 17 16.53 -8.95 -9.16
N ILE A 18 16.46 -7.89 -8.35
CA ILE A 18 16.25 -6.50 -8.80
C ILE A 18 17.35 -6.07 -9.78
N SER A 19 18.61 -6.39 -9.50
CA SER A 19 19.72 -6.11 -10.42
C SER A 19 19.70 -6.95 -11.71
N GLY A 20 18.84 -7.98 -11.77
CA GLY A 20 18.67 -8.89 -12.89
C GLY A 20 17.59 -8.45 -13.89
N ASP A 21 17.15 -9.39 -14.72
CA ASP A 21 16.04 -9.18 -15.64
C ASP A 21 14.67 -9.35 -14.97
N ASN A 22 13.61 -8.93 -15.67
CA ASN A 22 12.25 -9.00 -15.14
C ASN A 22 11.74 -10.44 -14.95
N GLU A 23 12.23 -11.41 -15.73
CA GLU A 23 11.84 -12.81 -15.62
C GLU A 23 12.37 -13.43 -14.32
N LEU A 24 13.64 -13.17 -14.00
CA LEU A 24 14.25 -13.59 -12.74
C LEU A 24 13.57 -12.93 -11.54
N LEU A 25 13.26 -11.64 -11.64
CA LEU A 25 12.55 -10.91 -10.59
C LEU A 25 11.16 -11.50 -10.36
N LYS A 26 10.36 -11.73 -11.42
CA LYS A 26 9.05 -12.38 -11.29
C LYS A 26 9.14 -13.78 -10.69
N ALA A 27 10.09 -14.60 -11.15
CA ALA A 27 10.30 -15.94 -10.61
C ALA A 27 10.68 -15.93 -9.13
N THR A 28 11.47 -14.94 -8.72
CA THR A 28 11.87 -14.77 -7.31
C THR A 28 10.69 -14.32 -6.45
N LEU A 29 9.90 -13.34 -6.92
CA LEU A 29 8.72 -12.84 -6.21
C LEU A 29 7.66 -13.93 -6.02
N ALA A 30 7.50 -14.83 -6.98
CA ALA A 30 6.57 -15.95 -6.89
C ALA A 30 6.89 -16.98 -5.78
N GLU A 31 8.08 -16.88 -5.15
CA GLU A 31 8.44 -17.71 -3.99
C GLU A 31 7.94 -17.13 -2.66
N TYR A 32 7.45 -15.90 -2.64
CA TYR A 32 7.04 -15.18 -1.45
C TYR A 32 5.53 -14.88 -1.47
N HIS A 33 4.92 -14.87 -0.29
CA HIS A 33 3.57 -14.35 -0.08
C HIS A 33 3.54 -12.82 -0.15
N ALA A 34 2.37 -12.24 -0.41
CA ALA A 34 2.20 -10.79 -0.51
C ALA A 34 2.70 -10.04 0.74
N SER A 35 2.36 -10.54 1.93
CA SER A 35 2.84 -10.00 3.21
C SER A 35 4.36 -10.08 3.38
N GLU A 36 5.00 -11.12 2.85
CA GLU A 36 6.46 -11.21 2.86
C GLU A 36 7.10 -10.21 1.90
N ILE A 37 6.51 -10.00 0.73
CA ILE A 37 6.94 -8.98 -0.23
C ILE A 37 6.82 -7.58 0.39
N ALA A 38 5.71 -7.30 1.10
CA ALA A 38 5.50 -6.05 1.82
C ALA A 38 6.58 -5.78 2.87
N ILE A 39 6.97 -6.79 3.67
CA ILE A 39 8.10 -6.66 4.61
C ILE A 39 9.42 -6.41 3.87
N LEU A 40 9.65 -7.08 2.74
CA LEU A 40 10.87 -6.87 1.95
C LEU A 40 10.93 -5.47 1.33
N PHE A 41 9.80 -4.80 1.11
CA PHE A 41 9.74 -3.43 0.58
C PHE A 41 10.43 -2.43 1.50
N GLU A 42 10.43 -2.65 2.82
CA GLU A 42 11.14 -1.80 3.80
C GLU A 42 12.66 -1.75 3.57
N SER A 43 13.21 -2.74 2.86
CA SER A 43 14.65 -2.91 2.66
C SER A 43 15.15 -2.42 1.29
N ILE A 44 14.28 -1.90 0.43
CA ILE A 44 14.56 -1.47 -0.94
C ILE A 44 14.08 -0.03 -1.19
N SER A 45 14.50 0.58 -2.29
CA SER A 45 14.08 1.95 -2.64
C SER A 45 12.69 1.98 -3.25
N SER A 46 12.00 3.12 -3.14
CA SER A 46 10.68 3.34 -3.74
C SER A 46 10.65 3.08 -5.26
N GLU A 47 11.74 3.37 -5.98
CA GLU A 47 11.87 3.03 -7.42
C GLU A 47 11.79 1.51 -7.67
N ASP A 48 12.39 0.71 -6.79
CA ASP A 48 12.34 -0.76 -6.90
C ASP A 48 10.96 -1.29 -6.50
N GLN A 49 10.33 -0.70 -5.48
CA GLN A 49 8.96 -1.04 -5.08
C GLN A 49 7.99 -0.79 -6.24
N GLN A 50 8.03 0.40 -6.86
CA GLN A 50 7.24 0.73 -8.05
C GLN A 50 7.48 -0.28 -9.18
N ARG A 51 8.75 -0.63 -9.44
CA ARG A 51 9.07 -1.61 -10.48
C ARG A 51 8.46 -2.98 -10.16
N ILE A 52 8.52 -3.41 -8.90
CA ILE A 52 7.93 -4.69 -8.48
C ILE A 52 6.41 -4.66 -8.64
N ILE A 53 5.73 -3.63 -8.14
CA ILE A 53 4.27 -3.49 -8.26
C ILE A 53 3.81 -3.49 -9.73
N ASN A 54 4.56 -2.82 -10.61
CA ASN A 54 4.25 -2.83 -12.05
C ASN A 54 4.48 -4.20 -12.72
N LEU A 55 5.28 -5.08 -12.12
CA LEU A 55 5.52 -6.44 -12.64
C LEU A 55 4.50 -7.45 -12.13
N LEU A 56 3.90 -7.21 -10.97
CA LEU A 56 2.90 -8.08 -10.35
C LEU A 56 1.54 -7.94 -11.03
N ASP A 57 0.81 -9.06 -11.05
CA ASP A 57 -0.61 -9.06 -11.41
C ASP A 57 -1.39 -8.23 -10.38
N VAL A 58 -2.51 -7.63 -10.80
CA VAL A 58 -3.26 -6.66 -9.99
C VAL A 58 -3.68 -7.25 -8.63
N GLU A 59 -4.19 -8.48 -8.63
CA GLU A 59 -4.58 -9.23 -7.41
C GLU A 59 -3.44 -9.35 -6.39
N ILE A 60 -2.23 -9.69 -6.84
CA ILE A 60 -1.08 -9.79 -5.92
C ILE A 60 -0.56 -8.41 -5.54
N ALA A 61 -0.60 -7.44 -6.45
CA ALA A 61 -0.17 -6.07 -6.17
C ALA A 61 -1.05 -5.40 -5.11
N SER A 62 -2.37 -5.60 -5.15
CA SER A 62 -3.30 -5.09 -4.13
C SER A 62 -3.03 -5.75 -2.77
N GLU A 63 -2.88 -7.07 -2.72
CA GLU A 63 -2.52 -7.78 -1.49
C GLU A 63 -1.17 -7.29 -0.90
N VAL A 64 -0.17 -7.03 -1.75
CA VAL A 64 1.12 -6.50 -1.26
C VAL A 64 0.94 -5.12 -0.65
N ILE A 65 0.15 -4.26 -1.28
CA ILE A 65 -0.07 -2.88 -0.83
C ILE A 65 -0.91 -2.84 0.45
N SER A 66 -1.92 -3.69 0.63
CA SER A 66 -2.70 -3.75 1.87
C SER A 66 -1.88 -4.27 3.06
N GLU A 67 -0.93 -5.17 2.81
CA GLU A 67 -0.04 -5.72 3.84
C GLU A 67 1.14 -4.80 4.18
N MET A 68 1.31 -3.67 3.48
CA MET A 68 2.36 -2.69 3.81
C MET A 68 2.05 -2.00 5.13
N HIS A 69 3.08 -1.85 5.95
CA HIS A 69 3.01 -1.00 7.14
C HIS A 69 2.88 0.47 6.76
N GLU A 70 2.18 1.25 7.58
CA GLU A 70 1.99 2.71 7.38
C GLU A 70 3.35 3.43 7.26
N GLU A 71 4.37 2.98 8.01
CA GLU A 71 5.72 3.54 7.94
C GLU A 71 6.45 3.28 6.60
N ALA A 72 5.93 2.38 5.77
CA ALA A 72 6.42 2.11 4.42
C ALA A 72 5.73 2.96 3.34
N HIS A 73 4.77 3.81 3.72
CA HIS A 73 4.09 4.78 2.86
C HIS A 73 3.42 4.17 1.61
N PRO A 74 2.50 3.20 1.75
CA PRO A 74 1.76 2.63 0.62
C PRO A 74 1.00 3.69 -0.20
N GLU A 75 0.53 4.75 0.45
CA GLU A 75 -0.15 5.87 -0.18
C GLU A 75 0.76 6.64 -1.15
N GLU A 76 2.02 6.88 -0.78
CA GLU A 76 3.00 7.52 -1.65
C GLU A 76 3.37 6.62 -2.82
N LEU A 77 3.45 5.30 -2.58
CA LEU A 77 3.70 4.32 -3.63
C LEU A 77 2.58 4.34 -4.67
N LEU A 78 1.30 4.35 -4.25
CA LEU A 78 0.16 4.46 -5.16
C LEU A 78 0.22 5.72 -6.03
N LEU A 79 0.56 6.88 -5.45
CA LEU A 79 0.69 8.14 -6.19
C LEU A 79 1.79 8.11 -7.26
N GLN A 80 2.84 7.31 -7.04
CA GLN A 80 3.96 7.18 -7.97
C GLN A 80 3.67 6.23 -9.13
N LEU A 81 2.60 5.43 -9.05
CA LEU A 81 2.19 4.53 -10.14
C LEU A 81 1.51 5.28 -11.28
N HIS A 82 1.48 4.64 -12.45
CA HIS A 82 0.67 5.13 -13.56
C HIS A 82 -0.83 5.09 -13.17
N PRO A 83 -1.63 6.13 -13.49
CA PRO A 83 -3.04 6.21 -13.09
C PRO A 83 -3.84 4.94 -13.39
N ASP A 84 -3.73 4.38 -14.60
CA ASP A 84 -4.42 3.13 -14.96
C ASP A 84 -4.11 1.96 -14.01
N LYS A 85 -2.83 1.76 -13.66
CA LYS A 85 -2.42 0.66 -12.75
C LYS A 85 -2.84 0.95 -11.32
N ARG A 86 -2.76 2.22 -10.89
CA ARG A 86 -3.25 2.67 -9.58
C ARG A 86 -4.73 2.39 -9.43
N THR A 87 -5.55 2.76 -10.41
CA THR A 87 -6.99 2.50 -10.44
C THR A 87 -7.27 1.00 -10.35
N GLU A 88 -6.63 0.19 -11.19
CA GLU A 88 -6.80 -1.27 -11.15
C GLU A 88 -6.50 -1.86 -9.76
N ILE A 89 -5.41 -1.41 -9.12
CA ILE A 89 -5.04 -1.86 -7.77
C ILE A 89 -6.06 -1.41 -6.73
N VAL A 90 -6.46 -0.14 -6.76
CA VAL A 90 -7.38 0.43 -5.77
C VAL A 90 -8.78 -0.19 -5.88
N GLU A 91 -9.24 -0.52 -7.08
CA GLU A 91 -10.51 -1.23 -7.29
C GLU A 91 -10.45 -2.71 -6.85
N GLU A 92 -9.26 -3.31 -6.79
CA GLU A 92 -9.06 -4.69 -6.31
C GLU A 92 -8.88 -4.78 -4.79
N LEU A 93 -8.51 -3.68 -4.13
CA LEU A 93 -8.40 -3.63 -2.67
C LEU A 93 -9.77 -3.82 -2.00
N ASP A 94 -9.75 -4.42 -0.80
CA ASP A 94 -10.89 -4.33 0.09
C ASP A 94 -11.14 -2.85 0.46
N TYR A 95 -12.40 -2.44 0.54
CA TYR A 95 -12.75 -1.02 0.67
C TYR A 95 -12.23 -0.37 1.95
N ASP A 96 -12.09 -1.14 3.04
CA ASP A 96 -11.48 -0.69 4.29
C ASP A 96 -9.98 -0.44 4.12
N ASP A 97 -9.23 -1.36 3.50
CA ASP A 97 -7.80 -1.15 3.21
C ASP A 97 -7.59 0.06 2.28
N ALA A 98 -8.38 0.17 1.21
CA ALA A 98 -8.34 1.32 0.31
C ALA A 98 -8.65 2.63 1.04
N THR A 99 -9.61 2.60 1.97
CA THR A 99 -9.96 3.75 2.82
C THR A 99 -8.80 4.14 3.72
N ASP A 100 -8.19 3.18 4.41
CA ASP A 100 -7.11 3.42 5.36
C ASP A 100 -5.89 4.03 4.67
N ILE A 101 -5.53 3.52 3.49
CA ILE A 101 -4.40 4.01 2.69
C ILE A 101 -4.70 5.39 2.10
N ILE A 102 -5.84 5.57 1.43
CA ILE A 102 -6.17 6.84 0.77
C ILE A 102 -6.35 7.95 1.81
N SER A 103 -6.86 7.65 3.01
CA SER A 103 -7.05 8.66 4.07
C SER A 103 -5.74 9.28 4.58
N GLN A 104 -4.58 8.67 4.33
CA GLN A 104 -3.28 9.25 4.68
C GLN A 104 -2.84 10.37 3.72
N LEU A 105 -3.45 10.47 2.53
CA LEU A 105 -3.11 11.47 1.53
C LEU A 105 -3.73 12.84 1.84
N GLU A 106 -3.22 13.88 1.20
CA GLU A 106 -3.84 15.20 1.25
C GLU A 106 -5.19 15.20 0.49
N GLU A 107 -6.16 16.02 0.92
CA GLU A 107 -7.53 16.02 0.35
C GLU A 107 -7.57 16.10 -1.19
N HIS A 108 -6.62 16.83 -1.79
CA HIS A 108 -6.55 16.98 -3.25
C HIS A 108 -6.07 15.70 -3.96
N GLU A 109 -5.17 14.94 -3.36
CA GLU A 109 -4.67 13.66 -3.87
C GLU A 109 -5.71 12.56 -3.69
N GLN A 110 -6.38 12.52 -2.53
CA GLN A 110 -7.53 11.64 -2.30
C GLN A 110 -8.58 11.82 -3.40
N LYS A 111 -8.91 13.09 -3.69
CA LYS A 111 -9.88 13.43 -4.71
C LYS A 111 -9.42 13.00 -6.11
N GLU A 112 -8.15 13.19 -6.45
CA GLU A 112 -7.58 12.74 -7.73
C GLU A 112 -7.80 11.23 -7.91
N ILE A 113 -7.39 10.42 -6.92
CA ILE A 113 -7.53 8.96 -6.99
C ILE A 113 -9.00 8.57 -7.11
N LEU A 114 -9.89 9.15 -6.28
CA LEU A 114 -11.32 8.84 -6.28
C LEU A 114 -12.08 9.31 -7.53
N GLU A 115 -11.51 10.22 -8.33
CA GLU A 115 -12.08 10.63 -9.63
C GLU A 115 -11.75 9.63 -10.75
N ASP A 116 -10.69 8.83 -10.58
CA ASP A 116 -10.28 7.82 -11.55
C ASP A 116 -11.00 6.48 -11.39
N LEU A 117 -11.60 6.20 -10.22
CA LEU A 117 -12.33 4.97 -9.93
C LEU A 117 -13.75 4.97 -10.52
N SER A 118 -14.36 3.79 -10.58
CA SER A 118 -15.80 3.66 -10.80
C SER A 118 -16.63 4.44 -9.75
N GLU A 119 -17.83 4.90 -10.14
CA GLU A 119 -18.69 5.68 -9.23
C GLU A 119 -19.10 4.85 -7.98
N ASP A 120 -19.30 3.55 -8.16
CA ASP A 120 -19.70 2.63 -7.09
C ASP A 120 -18.56 2.42 -6.08
N ASP A 121 -17.33 2.18 -6.56
CA ASP A 121 -16.16 1.97 -5.71
C ASP A 121 -15.78 3.27 -4.98
N ALA A 122 -15.72 4.39 -5.71
CA ALA A 122 -15.43 5.69 -5.13
C ALA A 122 -16.49 6.11 -4.10
N SER A 123 -17.76 5.78 -4.32
CA SER A 123 -18.81 6.03 -3.32
C SER A 123 -18.63 5.18 -2.06
N SER A 124 -18.20 3.93 -2.20
CA SER A 124 -17.98 3.02 -1.07
C SER A 124 -16.83 3.52 -0.18
N ILE A 125 -15.71 3.88 -0.80
CA ILE A 125 -14.53 4.43 -0.10
C ILE A 125 -14.87 5.76 0.58
N ARG A 126 -15.50 6.73 -0.12
CA ARG A 126 -15.89 8.02 0.49
C ARG A 126 -16.80 7.86 1.70
N ASN A 127 -17.70 6.87 1.66
CA ASN A 127 -18.60 6.58 2.79
C ASN A 127 -17.80 6.09 4.00
N LEU A 128 -16.82 5.20 3.81
CA LEU A 128 -15.95 4.68 4.87
C LEU A 128 -15.06 5.78 5.47
N MET A 129 -14.41 6.60 4.63
CA MET A 129 -13.63 7.77 5.09
C MET A 129 -14.45 8.70 5.98
N SER A 130 -15.72 8.93 5.63
CA SER A 130 -16.65 9.77 6.40
C SER A 130 -17.05 9.17 7.76
N TYR A 131 -16.83 7.87 7.98
CA TYR A 131 -17.04 7.23 9.28
C TYR A 131 -15.81 7.39 10.17
N ASP A 132 -14.59 7.24 9.64
CA ASP A 132 -13.36 7.39 10.43
C ASP A 132 -13.15 8.81 10.95
N GLU A 133 -13.48 9.83 10.16
CA GLU A 133 -13.54 11.22 10.64
C GLU A 133 -14.47 11.38 11.86
N LYS A 134 -15.50 10.53 11.98
CA LYS A 134 -16.52 10.60 13.03
C LYS A 134 -16.25 9.64 14.20
N THR A 135 -15.23 8.79 14.14
CA THR A 135 -14.83 7.94 15.26
C THR A 135 -13.84 8.66 16.19
N ALA A 136 -13.50 8.04 17.33
CA ALA A 136 -12.71 8.66 18.39
C ALA A 136 -11.27 9.07 17.96
N GLY A 137 -10.78 8.60 16.82
CA GLY A 137 -9.51 9.01 16.20
C GLY A 137 -9.63 10.26 15.32
N GLY A 138 -10.66 10.37 14.48
CA GLY A 138 -10.86 11.50 13.56
C GLY A 138 -11.31 12.81 14.22
N LEU A 139 -11.91 12.74 15.41
CA LEU A 139 -12.31 13.92 16.21
C LEU A 139 -11.22 14.42 17.18
N MET A 140 -10.00 13.86 17.17
CA MET A 140 -8.90 14.32 18.02
C MET A 140 -8.35 15.68 17.55
N ASN A 141 -9.09 16.74 17.89
CA ASN A 141 -8.55 18.08 17.97
C ASN A 141 -7.49 18.09 19.09
N THR A 142 -6.23 18.31 18.75
CA THR A 142 -5.06 18.24 19.66
C THR A 142 -5.02 19.40 20.65
N GLU A 143 -5.91 19.42 21.64
CA GLU A 143 -5.83 20.31 22.83
C GLU A 143 -5.75 19.44 24.10
N VAL A 144 -4.67 18.69 24.27
CA VAL A 144 -4.38 17.99 25.53
C VAL A 144 -3.72 18.97 26.51
N ILE A 145 -4.50 19.52 27.45
CA ILE A 145 -3.94 20.20 28.62
C ILE A 145 -3.52 19.13 29.65
N ARG A 146 -2.21 18.89 29.76
CA ARG A 146 -1.61 18.13 30.86
C ARG A 146 -1.65 18.97 32.15
N ILE A 147 -2.36 18.48 33.16
CA ILE A 147 -2.22 18.95 34.54
C ILE A 147 -1.29 17.98 35.28
N ASN A 148 -0.16 18.49 35.76
CA ASN A 148 0.71 17.77 36.67
C ASN A 148 0.15 17.90 38.10
N LEU A 149 -0.01 16.76 38.78
CA LEU A 149 -0.22 16.69 40.23
C LEU A 149 1.14 16.59 40.94
#